data_AF-A0A7X9A785-F1
#
_entry.id   AF-A0A7X9A785-F1
#
_cell.length_a   1.000
_cell.length_b   1.000
_cell.length_c   1.000
_cell.angle_alpha   90.00
_cell.angle_beta   90.00
_cell.angle_gamma   90.00
#
_symmetry.space_group_name_H-M   'P 1'
#
loop_
_entity.id
_entity.type
_entity.pdbx_description
1 polymer ?
#
loop_
_entity_poly.entity_id
_entity_poly.type
_entity_poly.pdbx_seq_one_letter_code
_entity_poly.pdbx_strand_id
1 'polypeptide(L)'
;MKGERAMQFYLVLAMLFAISVAMFAVQNATPVDISFFVFKFQKISLVIVIFTSALIGAVIIFLLNLVKQITLRRRINLLEKKNEALETELEMLKNSREAVEQTESIQIDEKRTLEH
;
A
#
# COMPACT_ATOMS: atom_id res chain seq x y z
N MET A 1 14.59 -27.08 -13.10
CA MET A 1 15.34 -27.93 -12.15
C MET A 1 15.72 -27.29 -10.79
N LYS A 2 16.31 -26.07 -10.68
CA LYS A 2 16.62 -25.48 -9.35
C LYS A 2 15.37 -24.98 -8.59
N GLY A 3 14.40 -24.40 -9.29
CA GLY A 3 13.14 -23.91 -8.68
C GLY A 3 12.21 -25.03 -8.17
N GLU A 4 12.16 -26.17 -8.87
CA GLU A 4 11.30 -27.31 -8.49
C GLU A 4 11.76 -27.97 -7.18
N ARG A 5 13.08 -28.12 -6.99
CA ARG A 5 13.64 -28.64 -5.74
C ARG A 5 13.40 -27.71 -4.56
N ALA A 6 13.48 -26.38 -4.79
CA ALA A 6 13.14 -25.40 -3.78
C ALA A 6 11.65 -25.49 -3.39
N MET A 7 10.75 -25.63 -4.36
CA MET A 7 9.31 -25.80 -4.12
C MET A 7 9.00 -27.08 -3.34
N GLN A 8 9.61 -28.22 -3.72
CA GLN A 8 9.49 -29.48 -2.98
C GLN A 8 10.01 -29.36 -1.55
N PHE A 9 11.14 -28.67 -1.35
CA PHE A 9 11.68 -28.42 -0.02
C PHE A 9 10.73 -27.56 0.83
N TYR A 10 10.17 -26.48 0.27
CA TYR A 10 9.16 -25.66 0.97
C TYR A 10 7.90 -26.47 1.30
N LEU A 11 7.46 -27.36 0.41
CA LEU A 11 6.32 -28.25 0.68
C LEU A 11 6.60 -29.22 1.82
N VAL A 12 7.77 -29.86 1.84
CA VAL A 12 8.18 -30.75 2.94
C VAL A 12 8.28 -29.96 4.25
N LEU A 13 8.89 -28.78 4.22
CA LEU A 13 9.00 -27.92 5.40
C LEU A 13 7.64 -27.46 5.92
N ALA A 14 6.71 -27.11 5.03
CA ALA A 14 5.34 -26.76 5.38
C ALA A 14 4.59 -27.96 5.98
N MET A 15 4.81 -29.17 5.47
CA MET A 15 4.23 -30.39 6.02
C MET A 15 4.75 -30.68 7.44
N LEU A 16 6.07 -30.55 7.66
CA LEU A 16 6.67 -30.66 8.98
C LEU A 16 6.11 -29.61 9.96
N PHE A 17 5.97 -28.37 9.50
CA PHE A 17 5.37 -27.30 10.29
C PHE A 17 3.91 -27.59 10.64
N ALA A 18 3.10 -28.06 9.69
CA ALA A 18 1.71 -28.44 9.91
C ALA A 18 1.59 -29.56 10.95
N ILE A 19 2.46 -30.58 10.91
CA ILE A 19 2.51 -31.64 11.92
C ILE A 19 2.84 -31.06 13.30
N SER A 20 3.82 -30.16 13.41
CA SER A 20 4.17 -29.49 14.67
C SER A 20 3.00 -28.69 15.24
N VAL A 21 2.26 -27.95 14.40
CA VAL A 21 1.05 -27.22 14.81
C VAL A 21 -0.05 -28.17 15.26
N ALA A 22 -0.26 -29.29 14.56
CA ALA A 22 -1.22 -30.32 14.95
C ALA A 22 -0.86 -30.96 16.30
N MET A 23 0.42 -31.28 16.53
CA MET A 23 0.87 -31.77 17.84
C MET A 23 0.62 -30.74 18.94
N PHE A 24 0.93 -29.47 18.69
CA PHE A 24 0.64 -28.39 19.64
C PHE A 24 -0.86 -28.29 19.95
N ALA A 25 -1.72 -28.40 18.94
CA ALA A 25 -3.18 -28.40 19.11
C ALA A 25 -3.67 -29.58 19.96
N VAL A 26 -3.16 -30.79 19.71
CA VAL A 26 -3.54 -31.99 20.47
C VAL A 26 -3.06 -31.91 21.93
N GLN A 27 -1.82 -31.47 22.16
CA GLN A 27 -1.27 -31.35 23.53
C GLN A 27 -1.98 -30.25 24.35
N ASN A 28 -2.39 -29.16 23.68
CA ASN A 28 -3.13 -28.06 24.29
C ASN A 28 -4.67 -28.23 24.16
N ALA A 29 -5.13 -29.43 23.80
CA ALA A 29 -6.55 -29.79 23.84
C ALA A 29 -7.05 -30.05 25.28
N THR A 30 -6.18 -29.86 26.29
CA THR A 30 -6.59 -29.86 27.68
C THR A 30 -7.65 -28.77 27.87
N PRO A 31 -8.84 -29.14 28.35
CA PRO A 31 -9.93 -28.19 28.55
C PRO A 31 -9.51 -27.19 29.64
N VAL A 32 -9.50 -25.91 29.29
CA VAL A 32 -9.28 -24.82 30.25
C VAL A 32 -10.57 -24.03 30.41
N ASP A 33 -10.92 -23.73 31.66
CA ASP A 33 -12.06 -22.86 31.95
C ASP A 33 -11.62 -21.41 31.85
N ILE A 34 -12.27 -20.66 30.96
CA ILE A 34 -11.95 -19.26 30.72
C ILE A 34 -13.14 -18.42 31.13
N SER A 35 -12.92 -17.54 32.10
CA SER A 35 -13.91 -16.55 32.53
C SER A 35 -13.55 -15.20 31.94
N PHE A 36 -14.31 -14.75 30.94
CA PHE A 36 -14.34 -13.35 30.52
C PHE A 36 -15.41 -12.63 31.34
N PHE A 37 -15.15 -11.38 31.76
CA PHE A 37 -16.03 -10.52 32.56
C PHE A 37 -17.45 -11.05 32.92
N VAL A 38 -18.36 -11.20 31.94
CA VAL A 38 -19.71 -11.80 32.13
C VAL A 38 -19.85 -13.21 31.52
N PHE A 39 -18.97 -13.61 30.61
CA PHE A 39 -19.04 -14.86 29.86
C PHE A 39 -18.07 -15.92 30.38
N LYS A 40 -18.61 -17.08 30.77
CA LYS A 40 -17.80 -18.24 31.15
C LYS A 40 -17.85 -19.27 30.04
N PHE A 41 -16.69 -19.59 29.48
CA PHE A 41 -16.53 -20.69 28.55
C PHE A 41 -15.84 -21.84 29.26
N GLN A 42 -16.53 -22.98 29.31
CA GLN A 42 -16.00 -24.20 29.91
C GLN A 42 -15.53 -25.15 28.82
N LYS A 43 -14.45 -25.88 29.10
CA LYS A 43 -13.92 -26.94 28.22
C LYS A 43 -13.51 -26.48 26.82
N ILE A 44 -13.02 -25.25 26.67
CA ILE A 44 -12.46 -24.78 25.39
C ILE A 44 -10.94 -24.99 25.40
N SER A 45 -10.38 -25.40 24.26
CA SER A 45 -8.93 -25.46 24.07
C SER A 45 -8.35 -24.06 23.92
N LEU A 46 -7.24 -23.79 24.62
CA LEU A 46 -6.54 -22.51 24.56
C LEU A 46 -6.12 -22.11 23.14
N VAL A 47 -5.82 -23.10 22.28
CA VAL A 47 -5.40 -22.85 20.90
C VAL A 47 -6.49 -22.16 20.10
N ILE A 48 -7.75 -22.56 20.27
CA ILE A 48 -8.89 -21.93 19.58
C ILE A 48 -8.97 -20.45 19.95
N VAL A 49 -8.80 -20.14 21.24
CA VAL A 49 -8.87 -18.76 21.74
C VAL A 49 -7.74 -17.90 21.17
N ILE A 50 -6.50 -18.40 21.19
CA ILE A 50 -5.35 -17.69 20.62
C ILE A 50 -5.53 -17.48 19.11
N PHE A 51 -5.92 -18.53 18.37
CA PHE A 51 -6.11 -18.47 16.93
C PHE A 51 -7.21 -17.48 16.54
N THR A 52 -8.38 -17.55 17.19
CA THR A 52 -9.48 -16.64 16.90
C THR A 52 -9.13 -15.20 17.25
N SER A 53 -8.46 -14.97 18.38
CA SER A 53 -7.99 -13.64 18.76
C SER A 53 -6.99 -13.07 17.75
N ALA A 54 -5.99 -13.87 17.36
CA ALA A 54 -5.00 -13.48 16.34
C ALA A 54 -5.66 -13.22 14.98
N LEU A 55 -6.63 -14.06 14.59
CA LEU A 55 -7.38 -13.90 13.34
C LEU A 55 -8.19 -12.59 13.34
N ILE A 56 -8.90 -12.29 14.43
CA ILE A 56 -9.62 -11.02 14.59
C ILE A 56 -8.65 -9.84 14.50
N GLY A 57 -7.52 -9.91 15.21
CA GLY A 57 -6.48 -8.88 15.13
C GLY A 57 -5.95 -8.68 13.70
N ALA A 58 -5.68 -9.76 12.97
CA ALA A 58 -5.23 -9.72 11.58
C ALA A 58 -6.28 -9.08 10.66
N VAL A 59 -7.57 -9.42 10.84
CA VAL A 59 -8.67 -8.81 10.09
C VAL A 59 -8.74 -7.30 10.36
N ILE A 60 -8.63 -6.87 11.62
CA ILE A 60 -8.63 -5.45 11.98
C ILE A 60 -7.47 -4.71 11.29
N ILE A 61 -6.25 -5.25 11.39
CA ILE A 61 -5.06 -4.66 10.75
C ILE A 61 -5.25 -4.59 9.23
N PHE A 62 -5.77 -5.66 8.62
CA PHE A 62 -6.05 -5.70 7.20
C PHE A 62 -7.03 -4.59 6.78
N LEU A 63 -8.15 -4.43 7.50
CA LEU A 63 -9.15 -3.39 7.22
C LEU A 63 -8.56 -1.99 7.36
N LEU A 64 -7.79 -1.72 8.42
CA LEU A 64 -7.09 -0.44 8.60
C LEU A 64 -6.13 -0.15 7.45
N ASN A 65 -5.38 -1.17 7.01
CA ASN A 65 -4.45 -1.03 5.90
C ASN A 65 -5.16 -0.77 4.57
N LEU A 66 -6.33 -1.37 4.36
CA LEU A 66 -7.15 -1.16 3.17
C LEU A 66 -7.64 0.30 3.07
N VAL A 67 -8.13 0.86 4.17
CA VAL A 67 -8.55 2.28 4.24
C VAL A 67 -7.36 3.22 4.00
N LYS A 68 -6.21 2.91 4.61
CA LYS A 68 -4.95 3.65 4.38
C LYS A 68 -4.58 3.61 2.89
N GLN A 69 -4.60 2.44 2.27
CA GLN A 69 -4.24 2.27 0.86
C GLN A 69 -5.13 3.09 -0.08
N ILE A 70 -6.44 3.13 0.17
CA ILE A 70 -7.36 3.97 -0.62
C ILE A 70 -7.02 5.45 -0.49
N THR A 71 -6.76 5.92 0.74
CA THR A 71 -6.37 7.32 0.99
C THR A 71 -5.06 7.67 0.29
N LEU A 72 -4.07 6.78 0.34
CA LEU A 72 -2.79 6.96 -0.35
C LEU A 72 -2.97 7.04 -1.86
N ARG A 73 -3.76 6.14 -2.46
CA ARG A 73 -4.06 6.18 -3.90
C ARG A 73 -4.74 7.49 -4.30
N ARG A 74 -5.71 7.97 -3.53
CA ARG A 74 -6.35 9.27 -3.78
C ARG A 74 -5.33 10.41 -3.72
N ARG A 75 -4.42 10.38 -2.75
CA ARG A 75 -3.37 11.41 -2.63
C ARG A 75 -2.40 11.39 -3.81
N ILE A 76 -2.01 10.21 -4.29
CA ILE A 76 -1.18 10.06 -5.49
C ILE A 76 -1.87 10.71 -6.69
N ASN A 77 -3.12 10.33 -6.97
CA ASN A 77 -3.86 10.89 -8.11
C ASN A 77 -4.03 12.42 -8.01
N LEU A 78 -4.23 12.95 -6.80
CA LEU A 78 -4.30 14.40 -6.59
C LEU A 78 -2.97 15.10 -6.82
N LEU A 79 -1.87 14.50 -6.41
CA LEU A 79 -0.53 15.04 -6.63
C LEU A 79 -0.15 14.98 -8.12
N GLU A 80 -0.48 13.90 -8.81
CA GLU A 80 -0.27 13.75 -10.26
C GLU A 80 -1.02 14.85 -11.04
N LYS A 81 -2.31 15.07 -10.74
CA LYS A 81 -3.09 16.15 -11.37
C LYS A 81 -2.52 17.54 -11.10
N LYS A 82 -1.99 17.78 -9.89
CA LYS A 82 -1.34 19.05 -9.56
C LYS A 82 -0.04 19.22 -10.35
N ASN A 83 0.74 18.16 -10.52
CA ASN A 83 1.96 18.21 -11.33
C ASN A 83 1.63 18.53 -12.79
N GLU A 84 0.65 17.85 -13.39
CA GLU A 84 0.24 18.11 -14.77
C GLU A 84 -0.24 19.55 -14.98
N ALA A 85 -1.01 20.09 -14.03
CA ALA A 85 -1.44 21.50 -14.08
C ALA A 85 -0.25 22.48 -13.98
N LEU A 86 0.70 22.21 -13.09
CA LEU A 86 1.91 23.04 -12.94
C LEU A 86 2.82 22.95 -14.16
N GLU A 87 2.98 21.77 -14.76
CA GLU A 87 3.74 21.58 -16.00
C GLU A 87 3.11 22.36 -17.15
N THR A 88 1.77 22.31 -17.28
CA THR A 88 1.03 23.10 -18.29
C THR A 88 1.19 24.60 -18.07
N GLU A 89 1.12 25.07 -16.82
CA GLU A 89 1.34 26.49 -16.49
C GLU A 89 2.77 26.94 -16.83
N LEU A 90 3.77 26.10 -16.53
CA LEU A 90 5.16 26.38 -16.92
C LEU A 90 5.34 26.45 -18.44
N GLU A 91 4.69 25.58 -19.21
CA GLU A 91 4.72 25.64 -20.67
C GLU A 91 4.05 26.91 -21.21
N MET A 92 2.87 27.29 -20.69
CA MET A 92 2.19 28.51 -21.09
C MET A 92 3.02 29.77 -20.80
N LEU A 93 3.66 29.83 -19.62
CA LEU A 93 4.53 30.94 -19.23
C LEU A 93 5.77 31.02 -20.13
N LYS A 94 6.40 29.88 -20.48
CA LYS A 94 7.53 29.85 -21.42
C LYS A 94 7.12 30.35 -22.80
N ASN A 95 6.02 29.83 -23.35
CA ASN A 95 5.51 30.25 -24.67
C ASN A 95 5.15 31.74 -24.69
N SER A 96 4.54 32.25 -23.61
CA SER A 96 4.21 33.68 -23.49
C SER A 96 5.48 34.54 -23.44
N ARG A 97 6.52 34.10 -22.72
CA ARG A 97 7.80 34.81 -22.66
C ARG A 97 8.49 34.83 -24.02
N GLU A 98 8.51 33.70 -24.74
CA GLU A 98 9.07 33.61 -26.09
C GLU A 98 8.30 34.53 -27.06
N ALA A 99 6.97 34.58 -26.99
CA ALA A 99 6.16 35.49 -27.81
C ALA A 99 6.44 36.97 -27.52
N VAL A 100 6.68 37.34 -26.25
CA VAL A 100 7.07 38.71 -25.88
C VAL A 100 8.45 39.05 -26.42
N GLU A 101 9.44 38.17 -26.27
CA GLU A 101 10.81 38.38 -26.80
C GLU A 101 10.82 38.46 -28.34
N GLN A 102 9.96 37.69 -29.03
CA GLN A 102 9.79 37.76 -30.48
C GLN A 102 9.12 39.06 -30.92
N THR A 103 8.14 39.55 -30.16
CA THR A 103 7.45 40.80 -30.47
C THR A 103 8.37 42.01 -30.24
N GLU A 104 9.18 42.00 -29.18
CA GLU A 104 10.18 43.03 -28.92
C GLU A 104 11.26 43.07 -29.99
N SER A 105 11.77 41.92 -30.44
CA SER A 105 12.79 41.88 -31.51
C SER A 105 12.26 42.36 -32.86
N ILE A 106 11.01 42.04 -33.22
CA ILE A 106 10.35 42.56 -34.44
C ILE A 106 10.18 44.08 -34.37
N GLN A 107 9.73 44.63 -33.23
CA GLN A 107 9.55 46.08 -33.06
C GLN A 107 10.88 46.86 -33.09
N ILE A 108 11.97 46.27 -32.59
CA ILE A 108 13.31 46.87 -32.63
C ILE A 108 13.82 46.93 -34.08
N ASP A 109 13.59 45.88 -34.86
CA ASP A 109 14.04 45.81 -36.26
C ASP A 109 13.24 46.77 -37.17
N GLU A 110 11.93 46.88 -36.94
CA GLU A 110 11.03 47.81 -37.65
C GLU A 110 11.38 49.28 -37.36
N LYS A 111 11.71 49.62 -36.10
CA LYS A 111 12.21 50.98 -35.78
C LYS A 111 13.54 51.29 -36.46
N ARG A 112 14.45 50.33 -36.55
CA ARG A 112 15.78 50.52 -37.14
C ARG A 112 15.73 50.70 -38.66
N THR A 113 14.71 50.15 -39.32
CA THR A 113 14.48 50.34 -40.77
C THR A 113 13.77 51.65 -41.11
N LEU A 114 13.05 52.26 -40.17
CA LEU A 114 12.38 53.56 -40.36
C LEU A 114 13.28 54.77 -40.09
N GLU A 115 14.39 54.58 -39.38
CA GLU A 115 15.38 55.64 -39.07
C GLU A 115 16.52 55.77 -40.10
N HIS A 116 16.54 54.92 -41.14
CA HIS A 116 17.48 54.95 -42.27
C HIS A 116 16.78 55.36 -43.56
#